data_AF-A0A484HQF4-F1
#
_entry.id   AF-A0A484HQF4-F1
#
_cell.length_a   1.000
_cell.length_b   1.000
_cell.length_c   1.000
_cell.angle_alpha   90.00
_cell.angle_beta   90.00
_cell.angle_gamma   90.00
#
_symmetry.space_group_name_H-M   'P 1'
#
loop_
_entity.id
_entity.type
_entity.pdbx_description
1 polymer ?
#
loop_
_entity_poly.entity_id
_entity_poly.type
_entity_poly.pdbx_seq_one_letter_code
_entity_poly.pdbx_strand_id
1 'polypeptide(L)'
;MTRFGILKHRSKQQENFLWTLAKFKENYPQDLPSEETTKALKSAQKLQGCGNFLLFKNFYTIDQTKLAKFHVCGQHLLCPFCAGIRASKSIQKYSERIDEVLKKNRKLKVALLTLTVKNGSDLGERANHLLTSFRTLIKR
;
A
#
# COMPACT_ATOMS: atom_id res chain seq x y z
N MET A 1 -13.08 4.71 -12.24
CA MET A 1 -13.28 5.37 -10.93
C MET A 1 -13.49 4.40 -9.75
N THR A 2 -13.86 3.13 -9.98
CA THR A 2 -14.10 2.10 -8.96
C THR A 2 -12.90 1.75 -8.06
N ARG A 3 -11.66 1.98 -8.52
CA ARG A 3 -10.43 1.58 -7.81
C ARG A 3 -10.19 2.35 -6.51
N PHE A 4 -10.50 3.66 -6.45
CA PHE A 4 -10.30 4.44 -5.23
C PHE A 4 -11.31 4.11 -4.13
N GLY A 5 -12.55 3.78 -4.50
CA GLY A 5 -13.58 3.34 -3.55
C GLY A 5 -13.17 2.07 -2.82
N ILE A 6 -12.69 1.05 -3.54
CA ILE A 6 -12.21 -0.21 -2.96
C ILE A 6 -11.02 0.04 -2.01
N LEU A 7 -10.06 0.85 -2.43
CA LEU A 7 -8.89 1.17 -1.59
C LEU A 7 -9.27 1.95 -0.32
N LYS A 8 -10.24 2.85 -0.40
CA LYS A 8 -10.78 3.56 0.77
C LYS A 8 -11.52 2.60 1.68
N HIS A 9 -12.36 1.71 1.14
CA HIS A 9 -13.05 0.69 1.92
C HIS A 9 -12.08 -0.19 2.70
N ARG A 10 -11.03 -0.71 2.04
CA ARG A 10 -9.99 -1.50 2.72
C ARG A 10 -9.21 -0.70 3.76
N SER A 11 -8.99 0.59 3.50
CA SER A 11 -8.37 1.48 4.50
C SER A 11 -9.26 1.69 5.72
N LYS A 12 -10.59 1.71 5.54
CA LYS A 12 -11.55 1.77 6.64
C LYS A 12 -11.57 0.46 7.45
N GLN A 13 -11.46 -0.69 6.79
CA GLN A 13 -11.32 -1.97 7.48
C GLN A 13 -10.05 -2.02 8.33
N GLN A 14 -8.91 -1.55 7.79
CA GLN A 14 -7.68 -1.45 8.57
C GLN A 14 -7.84 -0.48 9.75
N GLU A 15 -8.44 0.68 9.53
CA GLU A 15 -8.72 1.66 10.59
C GLU A 15 -9.51 1.00 11.74
N ASN A 16 -10.60 0.28 11.41
CA ASN A 16 -11.41 -0.43 12.38
C ASN A 16 -10.59 -1.49 13.14
N PHE A 17 -9.72 -2.23 12.45
CA PHE A 17 -8.82 -3.18 13.12
C PHE A 17 -7.85 -2.48 14.08
N LEU A 18 -7.25 -1.36 13.69
CA LEU A 18 -6.36 -0.60 14.57
C LEU A 18 -7.08 -0.09 15.83
N TRP A 19 -8.36 0.28 15.72
CA TRP A 19 -9.18 0.62 16.88
C TRP A 19 -9.37 -0.57 17.83
N THR A 20 -9.51 -1.79 17.33
CA THR A 20 -9.61 -3.00 18.17
C THR A 20 -8.33 -3.35 18.93
N LEU A 21 -7.17 -2.91 18.45
CA LEU A 21 -5.90 -3.10 19.15
C LEU A 21 -5.71 -2.16 20.34
N ALA A 22 -6.54 -1.12 20.45
CA ALA A 22 -6.47 -0.19 21.57
C ALA A 22 -7.13 -0.82 22.81
N LYS A 23 -6.31 -1.37 23.70
CA LYS A 23 -6.74 -2.12 24.90
C LYS A 23 -7.14 -1.21 26.06
N PHE A 24 -8.12 -0.34 25.84
CA PHE A 24 -8.55 0.66 26.83
C PHE A 24 -8.99 0.04 28.17
N LYS A 25 -9.77 -1.06 28.14
CA LYS A 25 -10.28 -1.72 29.34
C LYS A 25 -9.22 -2.46 30.16
N GLU A 26 -8.25 -3.08 29.48
CA GLU A 26 -7.17 -3.83 30.14
C GLU A 26 -6.12 -2.89 30.75
N ASN A 27 -5.91 -1.72 30.15
CA ASN A 27 -4.96 -0.71 30.65
C ASN A 27 -5.55 0.20 31.74
N TYR A 28 -6.88 0.29 31.86
CA TYR A 28 -7.59 1.13 32.83
C TYR A 28 -7.23 0.89 34.32
N PRO A 29 -6.98 -0.34 34.80
CA PRO A 29 -6.63 -0.59 36.20
C PRO A 29 -5.23 -0.10 36.60
N GLN A 30 -4.36 0.17 35.62
CA GLN A 30 -2.93 0.39 35.82
C GLN A 30 -2.44 1.75 35.28
N ASP A 31 -3.30 2.51 34.58
CA ASP A 31 -3.02 3.82 33.97
C ASP A 31 -1.70 3.89 33.17
N LEU A 32 -1.24 2.76 32.65
CA LEU A 32 0.01 2.63 31.91
C LEU A 32 -0.28 2.71 30.40
N PRO A 33 0.21 3.75 29.69
CA PRO A 33 0.06 3.83 28.25
C PRO A 33 0.90 2.74 27.58
N SER A 34 0.26 1.67 27.10
CA SER A 34 0.91 0.71 26.22
C SER A 34 1.38 1.40 24.94
N GLU A 35 2.66 1.25 24.61
CA GLU A 35 3.26 1.82 23.41
C GLU A 35 2.53 1.34 22.15
N GLU A 36 2.12 0.07 22.12
CA GLU A 36 1.35 -0.54 21.03
C GLU A 36 -0.02 0.12 20.87
N THR A 37 -0.74 0.31 21.99
CA THR A 37 -2.04 0.99 21.99
C THR A 37 -1.89 2.42 21.46
N THR A 38 -0.88 3.15 21.91
CA THR A 38 -0.62 4.53 21.48
C THR A 38 -0.30 4.61 19.98
N LYS A 39 0.52 3.69 19.46
CA LYS A 39 0.86 3.60 18.02
C LYS A 39 -0.37 3.24 17.17
N ALA A 40 -1.18 2.30 17.64
CA ALA A 40 -2.42 1.89 16.96
C ALA A 40 -3.40 3.07 16.85
N LEU A 41 -3.63 3.78 17.95
CA LEU A 41 -4.53 4.95 17.99
C LEU A 41 -4.09 6.08 17.07
N LYS A 42 -2.82 6.47 17.14
CA LYS A 42 -2.26 7.51 16.27
C LYS A 42 -2.41 7.15 14.79
N SER A 43 -2.26 5.87 14.45
CA SER A 43 -2.41 5.39 13.08
C SER A 43 -3.88 5.32 12.65
N ALA A 44 -4.78 4.85 13.52
CA ALA A 44 -6.22 4.82 13.26
C ALA A 44 -6.78 6.22 12.97
N GLN A 45 -6.43 7.21 13.81
CA GLN A 45 -6.82 8.62 13.59
C GLN A 45 -6.33 9.17 12.24
N LYS A 46 -5.09 8.83 11.84
CA LYS A 46 -4.56 9.22 10.52
C LYS A 46 -5.32 8.56 9.37
N LEU A 47 -5.63 7.27 9.48
CA LEU A 47 -6.38 6.53 8.46
C LEU A 47 -7.82 7.05 8.29
N GLN A 48 -8.46 7.50 9.37
CA GLN A 48 -9.80 8.07 9.37
C GLN A 48 -9.95 9.23 8.36
N GLY A 49 -8.97 10.15 8.34
CA GLY A 49 -8.94 11.30 7.44
C GLY A 49 -8.41 11.02 6.02
N CYS A 50 -7.90 9.82 5.77
CA CYS A 50 -7.21 9.51 4.51
C CYS A 50 -8.18 9.27 3.37
N GLY A 51 -7.99 9.94 2.23
CA GLY A 51 -8.80 9.74 1.02
C GLY A 51 -10.22 10.27 1.12
N ASN A 52 -10.53 11.12 2.11
CA ASN A 52 -11.85 11.75 2.25
C ASN A 52 -12.03 12.94 1.28
N PHE A 53 -10.92 13.52 0.81
CA PHE A 53 -10.93 14.62 -0.16
C PHE A 53 -10.16 14.22 -1.41
N LEU A 54 -10.87 14.22 -2.55
CA LEU A 54 -10.32 13.94 -3.89
C LEU A 54 -10.86 14.98 -4.87
N LEU A 55 -9.97 15.77 -5.46
CA LEU A 55 -10.31 16.75 -6.49
C LEU A 55 -9.93 16.20 -7.85
N PHE A 56 -10.93 15.96 -8.69
CA PHE A 56 -10.73 15.60 -10.08
C PHE A 56 -10.89 16.82 -10.98
N LYS A 57 -9.98 16.98 -11.94
CA LYS A 57 -10.09 17.98 -13.00
C LYS A 57 -10.34 17.27 -14.32
N ASN A 58 -11.27 17.80 -15.10
CA ASN A 58 -11.50 17.40 -16.47
C ASN A 58 -10.57 18.20 -17.40
N PHE A 59 -9.77 17.49 -18.19
CA PHE A 59 -8.92 18.06 -19.23
C PHE A 59 -9.58 17.79 -20.59
N TYR A 60 -10.48 18.69 -20.99
CA TYR A 60 -11.34 18.53 -22.17
C TYR A 60 -10.57 18.41 -23.49
N THR A 61 -9.37 19.00 -23.60
CA THR A 61 -8.53 18.91 -24.80
C THR A 61 -7.96 17.52 -25.05
N ILE A 62 -7.89 16.67 -24.01
CA ILE A 62 -7.36 15.30 -24.08
C ILE A 62 -8.40 14.27 -23.63
N ASP A 63 -9.66 14.68 -23.48
CA ASP A 63 -10.81 13.90 -23.00
C ASP A 63 -10.49 12.99 -21.80
N GLN A 64 -9.78 13.55 -20.80
CA GLN A 64 -9.35 12.79 -19.63
C GLN A 64 -9.73 13.50 -18.33
N THR A 65 -10.26 12.74 -17.38
CA THR A 65 -10.44 13.18 -16.00
C THR A 65 -9.28 12.68 -15.15
N LYS A 66 -8.52 13.60 -14.54
CA LYS A 66 -7.35 13.27 -13.71
C LYS A 66 -7.53 13.76 -12.28
N LEU A 67 -6.98 12.99 -11.34
CA LEU A 67 -6.89 13.39 -9.94
C LEU A 67 -5.85 14.51 -9.79
N ALA A 68 -6.30 15.72 -9.44
CA ALA A 68 -5.46 16.91 -9.35
C ALA A 68 -4.96 17.18 -7.93
N LYS A 69 -5.82 16.98 -6.92
CA LYS A 69 -5.47 17.13 -5.50
C LYS A 69 -6.12 16.04 -4.66
N PHE A 70 -5.49 15.66 -3.57
CA PHE A 70 -6.01 14.67 -2.64
C PHE A 70 -5.36 14.84 -1.26
N HIS A 71 -6.08 14.38 -0.22
CA HIS A 71 -5.54 14.30 1.14
C HIS A 71 -5.28 12.84 1.54
N VAL A 72 -4.08 12.55 2.03
CA VAL A 72 -3.63 11.18 2.38
C VAL A 72 -2.82 11.16 3.67
N CYS A 73 -2.86 10.05 4.39
CA CYS A 73 -2.16 9.90 5.68
C CYS A 73 -0.66 9.58 5.57
N GLY A 74 -0.16 9.19 4.39
CA GLY A 74 1.25 8.83 4.16
C GLY A 74 1.69 7.47 4.71
N GLN A 75 0.85 6.76 5.47
CA GLN A 75 1.18 5.47 6.09
C GLN A 75 0.97 4.30 5.10
N HIS A 76 1.77 4.19 4.05
CA HIS A 76 1.53 3.20 2.98
C HIS A 76 1.63 1.72 3.39
N LEU A 77 2.28 1.38 4.51
CA LEU A 77 2.31 0.00 5.03
C LEU A 77 1.00 -0.40 5.70
N LEU A 78 0.28 0.57 6.27
CA LEU A 78 -0.98 0.34 6.98
C LEU A 78 -2.19 0.73 6.13
N CYS A 79 -2.08 1.76 5.29
CA CYS A 79 -3.20 2.30 4.53
C CYS A 79 -3.17 1.82 3.07
N PRO A 80 -4.07 0.92 2.66
CA PRO A 80 -4.22 0.48 1.27
C PRO A 80 -4.41 1.62 0.28
N PHE A 81 -5.08 2.71 0.67
CA PHE A 81 -5.24 3.90 -0.19
C PHE A 81 -3.90 4.56 -0.49
N CYS A 82 -3.09 4.82 0.54
CA CYS A 82 -1.74 5.36 0.37
C CYS A 82 -0.83 4.40 -0.40
N ALA A 83 -0.93 3.09 -0.14
CA ALA A 83 -0.22 2.07 -0.88
C ALA A 83 -0.56 2.11 -2.38
N GLY A 84 -1.84 2.24 -2.71
CA GLY A 84 -2.32 2.34 -4.09
C GLY A 84 -1.85 3.62 -4.80
N ILE A 85 -1.90 4.77 -4.13
CA ILE A 85 -1.36 6.03 -4.66
C ILE A 85 0.14 5.91 -4.92
N ARG A 86 0.90 5.35 -3.95
CA ARG A 86 2.34 5.12 -4.09
C ARG A 86 2.66 4.19 -5.25
N ALA A 87 1.96 3.07 -5.36
CA ALA A 87 2.12 2.12 -6.46
C ALA A 87 1.84 2.77 -7.82
N SER A 88 0.77 3.58 -7.93
CA SER A 88 0.44 4.28 -9.16
C SER A 88 1.54 5.26 -9.59
N LYS A 89 2.10 6.03 -8.66
CA LYS A 89 3.22 6.95 -8.93
C LYS A 89 4.47 6.19 -9.39
N SER A 90 4.78 5.06 -8.74
CA SER A 90 5.91 4.21 -9.15
C SER A 90 5.71 3.69 -10.57
N ILE A 91 4.54 3.11 -10.88
CA ILE A 91 4.24 2.60 -12.23
C ILE A 91 4.42 3.70 -13.28
N GLN A 92 3.88 4.89 -13.04
CA GLN A 92 4.01 6.01 -13.97
C GLN A 92 5.48 6.38 -14.23
N LYS A 93 6.31 6.43 -13.18
CA LYS A 93 7.75 6.74 -13.29
C LYS A 93 8.54 5.66 -14.04
N TYR A 94 8.18 4.38 -13.87
CA TYR A 94 8.92 3.27 -14.46
C TYR A 94 8.42 2.88 -15.86
N SER A 95 7.18 3.23 -16.22
CA SER A 95 6.62 2.92 -17.55
C SER A 95 7.48 3.49 -18.67
N GLU A 96 7.84 4.78 -18.58
CA GLU A 96 8.67 5.45 -19.59
C GLU A 96 10.03 4.76 -19.77
N ARG A 97 10.65 4.35 -18.66
CA ARG A 97 11.94 3.64 -18.67
C ARG A 97 11.81 2.25 -19.29
N ILE A 98 10.73 1.55 -19.01
CA ILE A 98 10.45 0.24 -19.60
C ILE A 98 10.28 0.40 -21.12
N ASP A 99 9.52 1.41 -21.56
CA ASP A 99 9.31 1.67 -22.99
C ASP A 99 10.62 1.97 -23.72
N GLU A 100 11.53 2.73 -23.12
CA GLU A 100 12.87 2.98 -23.67
C GLU A 100 13.71 1.71 -23.80
N VAL A 101 13.71 0.86 -22.78
CA VAL A 101 14.45 -0.42 -22.80
C VAL A 101 13.89 -1.36 -23.88
N LEU A 102 12.57 -1.44 -24.01
CA LEU A 102 11.91 -2.25 -25.04
C LEU A 102 12.17 -1.71 -26.45
N LYS A 103 12.26 -0.39 -26.64
CA LYS A 103 12.67 0.21 -27.92
C LYS A 103 14.08 -0.20 -28.33
N LYS A 104 15.02 -0.26 -27.38
CA LYS A 104 16.41 -0.66 -27.63
C LYS A 104 16.57 -2.15 -27.95
N ASN A 105 15.75 -3.01 -27.34
CA ASN A 105 15.78 -4.44 -27.60
C ASN A 105 14.37 -5.04 -27.61
N ARG A 106 13.77 -5.14 -28.81
CA ARG A 106 12.42 -5.68 -29.00
C ARG A 106 12.27 -7.17 -28.69
N LYS A 107 13.38 -7.91 -28.48
CA LYS A 107 13.32 -9.32 -28.07
C LYS A 107 12.99 -9.48 -26.58
N LEU A 108 13.15 -8.43 -25.77
CA LEU A 108 12.82 -8.44 -24.35
C LEU A 108 11.30 -8.53 -24.14
N LYS A 109 10.88 -9.35 -23.17
CA LYS A 109 9.48 -9.47 -22.74
C LYS A 109 9.38 -9.05 -21.28
N VAL A 110 8.44 -8.15 -20.97
CA VAL A 110 8.17 -7.72 -19.59
C VAL A 110 7.25 -8.74 -18.92
N ALA A 111 7.61 -9.18 -17.72
CA ALA A 111 6.79 -10.04 -16.89
C ALA A 111 6.69 -9.47 -15.47
N LEU A 112 5.50 -9.54 -14.87
CA LEU A 112 5.29 -9.27 -13.46
C LEU A 112 5.36 -10.60 -12.69
N LEU A 113 6.45 -10.81 -11.96
CA LEU A 113 6.59 -11.98 -11.12
C LEU A 113 6.04 -11.69 -9.71
N THR A 114 5.04 -12.47 -9.29
CA THR A 114 4.54 -12.44 -7.91
C THR A 114 5.00 -13.71 -7.20
N LEU A 115 5.82 -13.54 -6.16
CA LEU A 115 6.25 -14.64 -5.30
C LEU A 115 5.41 -14.64 -4.03
N THR A 116 4.83 -15.79 -3.71
CA THR A 116 4.03 -15.99 -2.50
C THR A 116 4.58 -17.17 -1.71
N VAL A 117 4.39 -17.10 -0.39
CA VAL A 117 4.71 -18.19 0.53
C VAL A 117 3.52 -18.35 1.49
N LYS A 118 3.24 -19.59 1.91
CA LYS A 118 2.22 -19.84 2.92
C LYS A 118 2.65 -19.20 4.24
N ASN A 119 1.70 -18.63 4.98
CA ASN A 119 1.97 -18.09 6.32
C ASN A 119 2.61 -19.16 7.22
N GLY A 120 3.55 -18.75 8.07
CA GLY A 120 4.19 -19.60 9.08
C GLY A 120 4.43 -18.84 10.37
N SER A 121 4.83 -19.57 11.40
CA SER A 121 5.13 -19.03 12.73
C SER A 121 6.41 -18.17 12.75
N ASP A 122 7.39 -18.47 11.90
CA ASP A 122 8.65 -17.74 11.80
C ASP A 122 8.68 -16.85 10.54
N LEU A 123 8.66 -15.53 10.74
CA LEU A 123 8.72 -14.55 9.66
C LEU A 123 10.09 -14.55 8.94
N GLY A 124 11.17 -14.78 9.69
CA GLY A 124 12.54 -14.79 9.16
C GLY A 124 12.76 -15.96 8.22
N GLU A 125 12.31 -17.15 8.62
CA GLU A 125 12.31 -18.34 7.76
C GLU A 125 11.53 -18.10 6.46
N ARG A 126 10.31 -17.54 6.55
CA ARG A 126 9.47 -17.27 5.37
C ARG A 126 10.09 -16.25 4.41
N ALA A 127 10.72 -15.22 4.95
CA ALA A 127 11.45 -14.23 4.16
C ALA A 127 12.67 -14.87 3.47
N ASN A 128 13.45 -15.65 4.20
CA ASN A 128 14.61 -16.36 3.66
C ASN A 128 14.23 -17.37 2.57
N HIS A 129 13.12 -18.09 2.76
CA HIS A 129 12.58 -19.00 1.76
C HIS A 129 12.27 -18.25 0.45
N LEU A 130 11.51 -17.14 0.52
CA LEU A 130 11.19 -16.32 -0.66
C LEU A 130 12.43 -15.78 -1.37
N LEU A 131 13.40 -15.26 -0.62
CA LEU A 131 14.64 -14.72 -1.18
C LEU A 131 15.48 -15.80 -1.85
N THR A 132 15.56 -16.98 -1.23
CA THR A 132 16.32 -18.12 -1.78
C THR A 132 15.67 -18.64 -3.05
N SER A 133 14.34 -18.83 -3.06
CA SER A 133 13.60 -19.21 -4.27
C SER A 133 13.79 -18.21 -5.41
N PHE A 134 13.77 -16.90 -5.11
CA PHE A 134 13.99 -15.85 -6.10
C PHE A 134 15.41 -15.89 -6.69
N ARG A 135 16.43 -16.05 -5.84
CA ARG A 135 17.83 -16.18 -6.29
C ARG A 135 18.03 -17.41 -7.17
N THR A 136 17.42 -18.54 -6.82
CA THR A 136 17.46 -19.76 -7.64
C THR A 136 16.78 -19.55 -9.00
N LEU A 137 15.67 -18.81 -9.05
CA LEU A 137 14.99 -18.48 -10.29
C LEU A 137 15.84 -17.59 -11.21
N ILE A 138 16.51 -16.57 -10.66
CA ILE A 138 17.36 -15.66 -11.45
C ILE A 138 18.62 -16.35 -12.00
N LYS A 139 19.17 -17.34 -11.28
CA LYS A 139 20.36 -18.08 -11.70
C LYS A 139 20.11 -19.08 -12.84
N ARG A 140 18.86 -19.43 -13.10
CA ARG A 140 18.45 -20.31 -14.21
C ARG A 140 18.26 -19.49 -15.47
#